data_AF-A0A962ICJ3-F1
#
_entry.id   AF-A0A962ICJ3-F1
#
_cell.length_a   1.000
_cell.length_b   1.000
_cell.length_c   1.000
_cell.angle_alpha   90.00
_cell.angle_beta   90.00
_cell.angle_gamma   90.00
#
_symmetry.space_group_name_H-M   'P 1'
#
loop_
_entity.id
_entity.type
_entity.pdbx_description
1 polymer ?
#
loop_
_entity_poly.entity_id
_entity_poly.type
_entity_poly.pdbx_seq_one_letter_code
_entity_poly.pdbx_strand_id
1 'polypeptide(L)'
;MKKVLLISALALMLLTTAGTASAARVSCKNFDNQAQAQAYYDARRQGWKGLDRDSDGEPCECLPGGSKYGESVCWSWRKKYKK
;
A
#
# COMPACT_ATOMS: atom_id res chain seq x y z
N MET A 1 -52.16 -12.22 12.65
CA MET A 1 -51.38 -11.12 12.05
C MET A 1 -51.40 -9.92 13.00
N LYS A 2 -50.26 -9.23 13.17
CA LYS A 2 -50.08 -7.95 13.91
C LYS A 2 -50.00 -8.00 15.44
N LYS A 3 -49.05 -8.76 16.02
CA LYS A 3 -48.56 -8.52 17.41
C LYS A 3 -47.06 -8.84 17.58
N VAL A 4 -46.26 -8.60 16.54
CA VAL A 4 -44.79 -8.64 16.62
C VAL A 4 -44.23 -7.25 16.27
N LEU A 5 -44.88 -6.24 16.83
CA LEU A 5 -44.36 -4.89 16.95
C LEU A 5 -44.35 -4.65 18.45
N LEU A 6 -43.31 -4.00 18.96
CA LEU A 6 -42.98 -3.79 20.39
C LEU A 6 -42.01 -4.84 20.98
N ILE A 7 -40.85 -5.04 20.34
CA ILE A 7 -39.64 -5.39 21.11
C ILE A 7 -38.87 -4.08 21.32
N SER A 8 -39.21 -3.44 22.43
CA SER A 8 -38.33 -2.66 23.32
C SER A 8 -37.05 -2.12 22.68
N ALA A 9 -37.12 -0.86 22.23
CA ALA A 9 -35.95 -0.01 22.10
C ALA A 9 -35.24 0.09 23.46
N LEU A 10 -33.99 -0.36 23.53
CA LEU A 10 -32.90 0.08 24.44
C LEU A 10 -31.91 -1.07 24.66
N ALA A 11 -30.97 -1.27 23.73
CA ALA A 11 -29.67 -1.87 24.04
C ALA A 11 -28.68 -1.60 22.91
N LEU A 12 -27.53 -1.04 23.30
CA LEU A 12 -26.25 -1.17 22.61
C LEU A 12 -26.04 -0.38 21.31
N MET A 13 -26.01 0.95 21.47
CA MET A 13 -24.94 1.75 20.86
C MET A 13 -23.58 1.24 21.39
N LEU A 14 -23.03 0.20 20.78
CA LEU A 14 -21.58 -0.04 20.82
C LEU A 14 -21.03 0.54 19.53
N LEU A 15 -20.70 1.83 19.57
CA LEU A 15 -19.80 2.44 18.60
C LEU A 15 -18.46 1.71 18.72
N THR A 16 -18.27 0.68 17.90
CA THR A 16 -16.97 0.08 17.66
C THR A 16 -16.15 1.06 16.83
N THR A 17 -15.53 2.04 17.47
CA THR A 17 -14.41 2.78 16.88
C THR A 17 -13.22 1.83 16.83
N ALA A 18 -13.22 0.93 15.85
CA ALA A 18 -12.05 0.16 15.51
C ALA A 18 -10.97 1.16 15.11
N GLY A 19 -9.97 1.36 15.99
CA GLY A 19 -8.82 2.20 15.72
C GLY A 19 -8.20 1.74 14.41
N THR A 20 -8.20 2.61 13.40
CA THR A 20 -7.47 2.37 12.16
C THR A 20 -5.99 2.35 12.54
N ALA A 21 -5.44 1.16 12.77
CA ALA A 21 -4.00 1.00 12.87
C ALA A 21 -3.42 1.48 11.54
N SER A 22 -2.76 2.64 11.56
CA SER A 22 -2.07 3.22 10.41
C SER A 22 -0.92 2.28 10.02
N ALA A 23 -1.20 1.32 9.16
CA ALA A 23 -0.17 0.46 8.60
C ALA A 23 0.90 1.34 7.94
N ALA A 24 2.16 1.14 8.32
CA ALA A 24 3.27 1.87 7.74
C ALA A 24 3.22 1.75 6.21
N ARG A 25 3.29 2.89 5.51
CA ARG A 25 3.19 2.93 4.04
C ARG A 25 4.38 2.18 3.43
N VAL A 26 4.09 1.13 2.67
CA VAL A 26 5.10 0.43 1.86
C VAL A 26 5.63 1.37 0.77
N SER A 27 6.93 1.34 0.55
CA SER A 27 7.62 2.21 -0.41
C SER A 27 8.80 1.47 -1.04
N CYS A 28 9.36 2.01 -2.12
CA CYS A 28 10.43 1.34 -2.87
C CYS A 28 11.69 1.03 -2.04
N LYS A 29 11.96 1.75 -0.94
CA LYS A 29 13.10 1.45 -0.06
C LYS A 29 12.95 0.13 0.70
N ASN A 30 11.73 -0.42 0.77
CA ASN A 30 11.42 -1.68 1.45
C ASN A 30 11.81 -2.93 0.64
N PHE A 31 12.24 -2.78 -0.61
CA PHE A 31 12.60 -3.87 -1.50
C PHE A 31 14.06 -3.75 -1.92
N ASP A 32 14.72 -4.87 -2.19
CA ASP A 32 16.13 -4.91 -2.61
C ASP A 32 16.29 -4.79 -4.12
N ASN A 33 15.32 -5.26 -4.89
CA ASN A 33 15.30 -5.18 -6.35
C ASN A 33 13.89 -4.92 -6.89
N GLN A 34 13.82 -4.56 -8.16
CA GLN A 34 12.56 -4.25 -8.84
C GLN A 34 11.63 -5.47 -8.85
N ALA A 35 12.15 -6.69 -9.07
CA ALA A 35 11.33 -7.90 -9.15
C ALA A 35 10.54 -8.20 -7.86
N GLN A 36 11.13 -7.92 -6.68
CA GLN A 36 10.42 -8.03 -5.40
C GLN A 36 9.29 -6.98 -5.27
N ALA A 37 9.54 -5.76 -5.75
CA ALA A 37 8.53 -4.70 -5.77
C ALA A 37 7.39 -5.04 -6.74
N GLN A 38 7.72 -5.59 -7.91
CA GLN A 38 6.76 -6.09 -8.90
C GLN A 38 5.86 -7.17 -8.30
N ALA A 39 6.44 -8.19 -7.67
CA ALA A 39 5.66 -9.25 -7.04
C ALA A 39 4.70 -8.71 -5.95
N TYR A 40 5.12 -7.69 -5.19
CA TYR A 40 4.24 -7.02 -4.22
C TYR A 40 3.10 -6.26 -4.90
N TYR A 41 3.42 -5.56 -6.00
CA TYR A 41 2.48 -4.78 -6.79
C TYR A 41 1.42 -5.66 -7.45
N ASP A 42 1.85 -6.75 -8.09
CA ASP A 42 0.99 -7.72 -8.77
C ASP A 42 0.05 -8.44 -7.79
N ALA A 43 0.54 -8.71 -6.58
CA ALA A 43 -0.27 -9.27 -5.49
C ALA A 43 -1.29 -8.27 -4.91
N ARG A 44 -1.30 -7.00 -5.38
CA ARG A 44 -2.22 -5.94 -4.97
C ARG A 44 -2.31 -5.74 -3.44
N ARG A 45 -1.19 -5.97 -2.75
CA ARG A 45 -1.10 -5.83 -1.28
C ARG A 45 -1.24 -4.37 -0.84
N GLN A 46 -1.66 -4.12 0.39
CA GLN A 46 -1.91 -2.76 0.89
C GLN A 46 -0.78 -1.78 0.54
N GLY A 47 -1.11 -0.64 -0.06
CA GLY A 47 -0.13 0.36 -0.48
C GLY A 47 0.55 0.11 -1.83
N TRP A 48 0.19 -0.96 -2.56
CA TRP A 48 0.80 -1.29 -3.87
C TRP A 48 0.77 -0.15 -4.88
N LYS A 49 -0.35 0.59 -4.98
CA LYS A 49 -0.49 1.76 -5.85
C LYS A 49 0.53 2.87 -5.58
N GLY A 50 1.15 2.87 -4.40
CA GLY A 50 2.18 3.85 -4.04
C GLY A 50 3.57 3.51 -4.56
N LEU A 51 3.77 2.32 -5.13
CA LEU A 51 5.05 1.82 -5.63
C LEU A 51 5.31 2.22 -7.08
N ASP A 52 4.25 2.37 -7.86
CA ASP A 52 4.23 2.81 -9.26
C ASP A 52 3.45 4.14 -9.29
N ARG A 53 4.18 5.26 -9.30
CA ARG A 53 3.57 6.60 -9.09
C ARG A 53 3.11 7.24 -10.38
N ASP A 54 3.77 6.91 -11.47
CA ASP A 54 3.52 7.32 -12.85
C ASP A 54 2.58 6.36 -13.57
N SER A 55 2.27 5.20 -12.97
CA SER A 55 1.26 4.25 -13.45
C SER A 55 1.59 3.66 -14.81
N ASP A 56 2.88 3.41 -15.06
CA ASP A 56 3.37 2.77 -16.28
C ASP A 56 3.38 1.23 -16.20
N GLY A 57 3.07 0.68 -15.01
CA GLY A 57 3.04 -0.75 -14.74
C GLY A 57 4.35 -1.32 -14.21
N GLU A 58 5.40 -0.49 -14.05
CA GLU A 58 6.69 -0.88 -13.51
C GLU A 58 6.98 -0.20 -12.16
N PRO A 59 6.49 -0.76 -11.03
CA PRO A 59 6.76 -0.21 -9.71
C PRO A 59 8.26 -0.16 -9.40
N CYS A 60 8.68 0.95 -8.81
CA CYS A 60 10.03 1.10 -8.27
C CYS A 60 11.17 0.85 -9.28
N GLU A 61 11.00 1.28 -10.54
CA GLU A 61 11.95 1.25 -11.67
C GLU A 61 13.40 1.68 -11.33
N CYS A 62 13.60 2.49 -10.28
CA CYS A 62 14.92 2.91 -9.81
C CYS A 62 15.69 1.86 -8.98
N LEU A 63 15.06 0.74 -8.63
CA LEU A 63 15.71 -0.37 -7.93
C LEU A 63 16.56 -1.22 -8.90
N PRO A 64 17.55 -1.98 -8.41
CA PRO A 64 18.29 -2.94 -9.22
C PRO A 64 17.37 -3.82 -10.05
N GLY A 65 17.64 -3.89 -11.36
CA GLY A 65 16.86 -4.66 -12.34
C GLY A 65 15.68 -3.94 -12.98
N GLY A 66 15.35 -2.72 -12.53
CA GLY A 66 14.31 -1.89 -13.18
C GLY A 66 14.82 -1.14 -14.41
N SER A 67 13.89 -0.70 -15.25
CA SER A 67 14.17 -0.04 -16.54
C SER A 67 14.92 1.28 -16.41
N LYS A 68 14.73 2.01 -15.30
CA LYS A 68 15.44 3.26 -14.99
C LYS A 68 16.66 3.09 -14.10
N TYR A 69 17.05 1.85 -13.82
CA TYR A 69 18.17 1.60 -12.91
C TYR A 69 19.47 2.19 -13.46
N GLY A 70 20.01 3.19 -12.75
CA GLY A 70 21.24 3.88 -13.14
C GLY A 70 21.03 5.16 -13.92
N GLU A 71 19.79 5.50 -14.30
CA GLU A 71 19.50 6.80 -14.88
C GLU A 71 19.66 7.93 -13.86
N SER A 72 19.98 9.13 -14.35
CA SER A 72 20.19 10.33 -13.52
C SER A 72 18.94 10.72 -12.72
N VAL A 73 17.74 10.44 -13.25
CA VAL A 73 16.46 10.64 -12.55
C VAL A 73 16.38 9.86 -11.24
N CYS A 74 17.01 8.68 -11.19
CA CYS A 74 17.02 7.82 -10.02
C CYS A 74 18.17 8.12 -9.04
N TRP A 75 19.17 8.92 -9.44
CA TRP A 75 20.42 9.09 -8.70
C TRP A 75 20.21 9.59 -7.26
N SER A 76 19.43 10.67 -7.10
CA SER A 76 19.19 11.28 -5.78
C SER A 76 18.47 10.32 -4.83
N TRP A 77 17.52 9.56 -5.36
CA TRP A 77 16.76 8.59 -4.59
C TRP A 77 17.65 7.41 -4.16
N ARG A 78 18.38 6.82 -5.11
CA ARG A 78 19.29 5.70 -4.86
C ARG A 78 20.38 6.05 -3.86
N LYS A 79 20.99 7.24 -3.99
CA LYS A 79 21.97 7.75 -3.04
C LYS A 79 21.39 7.90 -1.63
N LYS A 80 20.17 8.42 -1.50
CA LYS A 80 19.48 8.60 -0.22
C LYS A 80 19.20 7.28 0.48
N TYR A 81 18.79 6.26 -0.27
CA TYR A 81 18.36 4.96 0.29
C TYR A 81 19.39 3.84 0.17
N LYS A 82 20.59 4.15 -0.36
CA LYS A 82 21.71 3.22 -0.53
C LYS A 82 21.32 1.97 -1.33
N LYS A 83 20.72 2.20 -2.51
CA LYS A 83 20.29 1.16 -3.47
C LYS A 83 21.10 1.24 -4.76
#